data_AF-A0A2S7PAU7-F1
#
_entry.id   AF-A0A2S7PAU7-F1
#
_cell.length_a   1.000
_cell.length_b   1.000
_cell.length_c   1.000
_cell.angle_alpha   90.00
_cell.angle_beta   90.00
_cell.angle_gamma   90.00
#
_symmetry.space_group_name_H-M   'P 1'
#
loop_
_entity.id
_entity.type
_entity.pdbx_description
1 polymer ?
#
loop_
_entity_poly.entity_id
_entity_poly.type
_entity_poly.pdbx_seq_one_letter_code
_entity_poly.pdbx_strand_id
1 'polypeptide(L)'
;MACCYHTAVDTDTTDFELLSKGFSNAVRHKLDAEEESLLSVQVFAIMFLTDCAQGKGLYASKYLTVANSSIASQECIGDNIYQGAWMCTARGVNCLNITNPHGNTNLDDEEYSTNIDDISQALYRIPKDNITKMDWHSAHIAIVNKEKAKLLSIVRDVEVLLYNPSGPSISARDMLIVYSRFLAWRRDLPKVISNTSDKHTQLLPHTLSLLILYHTAVVQLLRPLLDLEGFSISLVDHIVWRHAQYGLFLLHKHYHSLEFCQYLSVTQMFAILHLTDVIARFFPNVSGNHGIDGPTAVQLAIKILAKSRFNFPIAGTFIELIYKTAKDIITPLPNDLEELFRRSHPNRSKFLLDDTIDACTRTTYTQPVHNIQRRFSPTISSDWAAICTAF
;
A
#
# COMPACT_ATOMS: atom_id res chain seq x y z
N MET A 1 -9.10 8.11 11.57
CA MET A 1 -9.56 7.14 10.55
C MET A 1 -10.41 6.04 11.21
N ALA A 2 -11.49 6.41 11.89
CA ALA A 2 -12.49 5.47 12.39
C ALA A 2 -13.76 5.67 11.56
N CYS A 3 -13.75 5.18 10.32
CA CYS A 3 -14.96 5.08 9.53
C CYS A 3 -15.51 3.68 9.77
N CYS A 4 -16.69 3.59 10.39
CA CYS A 4 -17.58 2.46 10.17
C CYS A 4 -17.89 2.49 8.67
N TYR A 5 -17.19 1.68 7.89
CA TYR A 5 -17.51 1.53 6.47
C TYR A 5 -18.90 0.94 6.35
N HIS A 6 -19.69 1.46 5.40
CA HIS A 6 -21.01 0.95 5.11
C HIS A 6 -20.92 -0.55 4.80
N THR A 7 -21.55 -1.36 5.63
CA THR A 7 -21.65 -2.80 5.38
C THR A 7 -22.85 -3.02 4.50
N ALA A 8 -22.61 -3.22 3.21
CA ALA A 8 -23.65 -3.61 2.26
C ALA A 8 -24.41 -4.84 2.81
N VAL A 9 -25.70 -4.66 3.08
CA VAL A 9 -26.63 -5.77 3.37
C VAL A 9 -26.88 -6.48 2.04
N ASP A 10 -27.27 -7.76 2.02
CA ASP A 10 -27.50 -8.55 0.79
C ASP A 10 -28.50 -7.94 -0.22
N THR A 11 -29.18 -6.85 0.14
CA THR A 11 -30.10 -6.06 -0.71
C THR A 11 -29.56 -4.68 -1.10
N ASP A 12 -28.31 -4.37 -0.74
CA ASP A 12 -27.73 -3.06 -0.96
C ASP A 12 -27.32 -2.90 -2.42
N THR A 13 -28.12 -2.12 -3.14
CA THR A 13 -27.90 -1.74 -4.54
C THR A 13 -27.12 -0.43 -4.64
N THR A 14 -26.51 0.05 -3.54
CA THR A 14 -25.74 1.29 -3.53
C THR A 14 -24.63 1.24 -4.56
N ASP A 15 -24.77 2.08 -5.57
CA ASP A 15 -23.75 2.29 -6.57
C ASP A 15 -22.68 3.24 -6.01
N PHE A 16 -21.62 2.66 -5.45
CA PHE A 16 -20.50 3.40 -4.88
C PHE A 16 -19.75 4.27 -5.90
N GLU A 17 -19.83 3.95 -7.19
CA GLU A 17 -19.30 4.79 -8.26
C GLU A 17 -20.15 6.06 -8.39
N LEU A 18 -21.47 5.93 -8.44
CA LEU A 18 -22.38 7.08 -8.44
C LEU A 18 -22.28 7.91 -7.15
N LEU A 19 -22.19 7.26 -5.99
CA LEU A 19 -22.05 7.95 -4.71
C LEU A 19 -20.75 8.75 -4.65
N SER A 20 -19.63 8.15 -5.05
CA SER A 20 -18.32 8.83 -5.07
C SER A 20 -18.33 10.00 -6.05
N LYS A 21 -18.92 9.82 -7.24
CA LYS A 21 -19.08 10.89 -8.23
C LYS A 21 -19.95 12.04 -7.69
N GLY A 22 -21.05 11.70 -7.03
CA GLY A 22 -21.95 12.66 -6.38
C GLY A 22 -21.23 13.45 -5.29
N PHE A 23 -20.48 12.76 -4.43
CA PHE A 23 -19.65 13.38 -3.39
C PHE A 23 -18.62 14.34 -3.99
N SER A 24 -17.76 13.86 -4.91
CA SER A 24 -16.71 14.70 -5.49
C SER A 24 -17.29 15.91 -6.24
N ASN A 25 -18.43 15.77 -6.91
CA ASN A 25 -19.11 16.89 -7.57
C ASN A 25 -19.71 17.88 -6.56
N ALA A 26 -20.37 17.39 -5.51
CA ALA A 26 -20.94 18.25 -4.47
C ALA A 26 -19.85 19.06 -3.75
N VAL A 27 -18.70 18.44 -3.47
CA VAL A 27 -17.55 19.13 -2.88
C VAL A 27 -17.03 20.23 -3.81
N ARG A 28 -16.81 19.93 -5.10
CA ARG A 28 -16.35 20.94 -6.09
C ARG A 28 -17.28 22.14 -6.23
N HIS A 29 -18.58 21.95 -6.00
CA HIS A 29 -19.56 23.03 -6.06
C HIS A 29 -19.67 23.86 -4.77
N LYS A 30 -19.31 23.27 -3.62
CA LYS A 30 -19.47 23.91 -2.31
C LYS A 30 -18.18 24.49 -1.75
N LEU A 31 -17.04 23.93 -2.11
CA LEU A 31 -15.75 24.38 -1.63
C LEU A 31 -15.42 25.72 -2.29
N ASP A 32 -15.20 26.74 -1.47
CA ASP A 32 -14.76 28.04 -1.95
C ASP A 32 -13.28 27.97 -2.34
N ALA A 33 -12.93 28.59 -3.47
CA ALA A 33 -11.57 28.59 -3.99
C ALA A 33 -10.59 29.36 -3.10
N GLU A 34 -11.10 30.29 -2.29
CA GLU A 34 -10.33 31.10 -1.34
C GLU A 34 -10.33 30.52 0.09
N GLU A 35 -10.95 29.36 0.33
CA GLU A 35 -11.04 28.77 1.67
C GLU A 35 -9.72 28.14 2.14
N GLU A 36 -8.99 28.85 3.00
CA GLU A 36 -7.75 28.39 3.63
C GLU A 36 -7.96 27.71 5.00
N SER A 37 -9.10 27.05 5.21
CA SER A 37 -9.42 26.40 6.49
C SER A 37 -8.71 25.05 6.65
N LEU A 38 -8.57 24.57 7.90
CA LEU A 38 -8.09 23.19 8.13
C LEU A 38 -9.06 22.15 7.53
N LEU A 39 -10.35 22.49 7.45
CA LEU A 39 -11.37 21.65 6.84
C LEU A 39 -11.14 21.51 5.34
N SER A 40 -10.75 22.58 4.63
CA SER A 40 -10.47 22.49 3.19
C SER A 40 -9.30 21.55 2.89
N VAL A 41 -8.24 21.58 3.72
CA VAL A 41 -7.13 20.60 3.68
C VAL A 41 -7.64 19.16 3.80
N GLN A 42 -8.48 18.89 4.82
CA GLN A 42 -9.05 17.56 5.05
C GLN A 42 -9.94 17.12 3.89
N VAL A 43 -10.75 18.02 3.34
CA VAL A 43 -11.62 17.77 2.19
C VAL A 43 -10.80 17.38 0.97
N PHE A 44 -9.73 18.11 0.66
CA PHE A 44 -8.84 17.74 -0.45
C PHE A 44 -8.16 16.38 -0.25
N ALA A 45 -7.74 16.06 0.97
CA ALA A 45 -7.18 14.74 1.30
C ALA A 45 -8.22 13.61 1.11
N ILE A 46 -9.48 13.84 1.48
CA ILE A 46 -10.58 12.90 1.25
C ILE A 46 -10.87 12.77 -0.25
N MET A 47 -10.93 13.88 -1.00
CA MET A 47 -11.12 13.84 -2.46
C MET A 47 -10.01 13.04 -3.16
N PHE A 48 -8.75 13.18 -2.70
CA PHE A 48 -7.66 12.35 -3.19
C PHE A 48 -7.94 10.85 -3.00
N LEU A 49 -8.35 10.44 -1.79
CA LEU A 49 -8.66 9.04 -1.49
C LEU A 49 -9.85 8.52 -2.31
N THR A 50 -10.92 9.31 -2.40
CA THR A 50 -12.13 8.97 -3.16
C THR A 50 -11.82 8.82 -4.65
N ASP A 51 -11.17 9.79 -5.28
CA ASP A 51 -10.88 9.74 -6.71
C ASP A 51 -9.81 8.67 -7.03
N CYS A 52 -8.85 8.40 -6.15
CA CYS A 52 -7.95 7.24 -6.27
C CYS A 52 -8.71 5.90 -6.26
N ALA A 53 -9.66 5.74 -5.34
CA ALA A 53 -10.52 4.54 -5.28
C ALA A 53 -11.33 4.31 -6.57
N GLN A 54 -11.63 5.39 -7.29
CA GLN A 54 -12.34 5.40 -8.57
C GLN A 54 -11.43 5.18 -9.78
N GLY A 55 -10.13 4.93 -9.58
CA GLY A 55 -9.19 4.74 -10.68
C GLY A 55 -8.66 6.04 -11.29
N LYS A 56 -8.90 7.20 -10.66
CA LYS A 56 -8.50 8.53 -11.17
C LYS A 56 -7.27 9.07 -10.46
N GLY A 57 -6.30 8.21 -10.16
CA GLY A 57 -5.10 8.54 -9.39
C GLY A 57 -4.31 9.73 -9.97
N LEU A 58 -4.16 9.80 -11.29
CA LEU A 58 -3.48 10.93 -11.95
C LEU A 58 -4.16 12.26 -11.64
N TYR A 59 -5.48 12.34 -11.79
CA TYR A 59 -6.24 13.54 -11.47
C TYR A 59 -6.26 13.82 -9.96
N ALA A 60 -6.48 12.79 -9.15
CA ALA A 60 -6.54 12.86 -7.69
C ALA A 60 -5.25 13.43 -7.08
N SER A 61 -4.08 13.15 -7.67
CA SER A 61 -2.79 13.67 -7.22
C SER A 61 -2.74 15.20 -7.08
N LYS A 62 -3.55 15.92 -7.86
CA LYS A 62 -3.69 17.38 -7.77
C LYS A 62 -4.30 17.80 -6.43
N TYR A 63 -5.31 17.08 -5.94
CA TYR A 63 -5.90 17.37 -4.63
C TYR A 63 -4.91 17.15 -3.50
N LEU A 64 -4.10 16.10 -3.57
CA LEU A 64 -3.05 15.86 -2.60
C LEU A 64 -2.00 16.98 -2.65
N THR A 65 -1.66 17.49 -3.83
CA THR A 65 -0.72 18.62 -3.98
C THR A 65 -1.27 19.89 -3.32
N VAL A 66 -2.55 20.19 -3.51
CA VAL A 66 -3.21 21.32 -2.86
C VAL A 66 -3.23 21.13 -1.34
N ALA A 67 -3.67 19.97 -0.84
CA ALA A 67 -3.70 19.67 0.59
C ALA A 67 -2.32 19.84 1.26
N ASN A 68 -1.24 19.37 0.61
CA ASN A 68 0.12 19.54 1.10
C ASN A 68 0.56 21.00 1.13
N SER A 69 0.22 21.78 0.10
CA SER A 69 0.60 23.19 0.02
C SER A 69 -0.15 24.01 1.07
N SER A 70 -1.45 23.77 1.22
CA SER A 70 -2.32 24.45 2.18
C SER A 70 -1.95 24.13 3.64
N ILE A 71 -1.62 22.88 3.98
CA ILE A 71 -1.20 22.56 5.35
C ILE A 71 0.19 23.12 5.68
N ALA A 72 1.07 23.25 4.68
CA ALA A 72 2.40 23.82 4.86
C ALA A 72 2.37 25.35 5.02
N SER A 73 1.38 26.03 4.44
CA SER A 73 1.18 27.47 4.60
C SER A 73 0.42 27.86 5.87
N GLN A 74 -0.27 26.91 6.52
CA GLN A 74 -1.02 27.16 7.75
C GLN A 74 -0.12 27.13 8.99
N GLU A 75 -0.23 28.16 9.82
CA GLU A 75 0.38 28.16 11.15
C GLU A 75 -0.49 27.38 12.15
N CYS A 76 0.14 26.57 13.01
CA CYS A 76 -0.54 25.84 14.09
C CYS A 76 -0.81 26.78 15.27
N ILE A 77 -1.72 27.75 15.08
CA ILE A 77 -2.08 28.75 16.10
C ILE A 77 -3.55 28.54 16.48
N GLY A 78 -3.80 28.02 17.68
CA GLY A 78 -5.13 27.77 18.20
C GLY A 78 -5.10 27.16 19.59
N ASP A 79 -6.28 26.80 20.11
CA ASP A 79 -6.40 26.06 21.37
C ASP A 79 -5.85 24.61 21.23
N ASN A 80 -5.72 23.90 22.36
CA ASN A 80 -5.17 22.54 22.36
C ASN A 80 -5.98 21.59 21.44
N ILE A 81 -7.28 21.82 21.27
CA ILE A 81 -8.14 21.01 20.41
C ILE A 81 -7.80 21.25 18.94
N TYR A 82 -7.69 22.50 18.52
CA TYR A 82 -7.27 22.89 17.18
C TYR A 82 -5.87 22.39 16.87
N GLN A 83 -4.92 22.54 17.80
CA GLN A 83 -3.56 22.02 17.64
C GLN A 83 -3.57 20.50 17.44
N GLY A 84 -4.34 19.77 18.24
CA GLY A 84 -4.53 18.32 18.08
C GLY A 84 -5.09 17.95 16.71
N ALA A 85 -6.13 18.65 16.24
CA ALA A 85 -6.73 18.45 14.92
C ALA A 85 -5.77 18.78 13.77
N TRP A 86 -5.03 19.88 13.89
CA TRP A 86 -4.01 20.30 12.93
C TRP A 86 -2.91 19.26 12.82
N MET A 87 -2.37 18.79 13.96
CA MET A 87 -1.34 17.74 14.01
C MET A 87 -1.83 16.44 13.35
N CYS A 88 -3.06 16.01 13.66
CA CYS A 88 -3.64 14.82 13.04
C CYS A 88 -3.79 14.96 11.52
N THR A 89 -4.21 16.15 11.06
CA THR A 89 -4.40 16.45 9.64
C THR A 89 -3.07 16.48 8.91
N ALA A 90 -2.07 17.19 9.44
CA ALA A 90 -0.73 17.24 8.88
C ALA A 90 -0.11 15.84 8.77
N ARG A 91 -0.18 15.04 9.84
CA ARG A 91 0.27 13.65 9.83
C ARG A 91 -0.47 12.80 8.79
N GLY A 92 -1.79 12.96 8.70
CA GLY A 92 -2.63 12.28 7.72
C GLY A 92 -2.23 12.60 6.28
N VAL A 93 -2.11 13.89 5.94
CA VAL A 93 -1.68 14.36 4.62
C VAL A 93 -0.28 13.86 4.27
N ASN A 94 0.67 13.91 5.22
CA ASN A 94 2.01 13.37 5.03
C ASN A 94 1.98 11.85 4.79
N CYS A 95 1.09 11.10 5.46
CA CYS A 95 0.94 9.67 5.23
C CYS A 95 0.36 9.31 3.87
N LEU A 96 -0.33 10.25 3.20
CA LEU A 96 -0.81 10.12 1.83
C LEU A 96 0.28 10.50 0.81
N ASN A 97 1.22 11.37 1.20
CA ASN A 97 2.29 11.87 0.35
C ASN A 97 3.62 11.15 0.58
N ILE A 98 3.85 10.08 -0.18
CA ILE A 98 5.10 9.30 -0.12
C ILE A 98 6.31 10.15 -0.61
N THR A 99 6.07 11.11 -1.51
CA THR A 99 7.13 11.92 -2.13
C THR A 99 7.65 13.08 -1.26
N ASN A 100 6.91 13.50 -0.22
CA ASN A 100 7.34 14.58 0.67
C ASN A 100 6.96 14.42 2.16
N PRO A 101 7.40 13.36 2.86
CA PRO A 101 7.12 13.13 4.29
C PRO A 101 7.82 14.09 5.27
N HIS A 102 8.44 15.19 4.80
CA HIS A 102 9.19 16.14 5.66
C HIS A 102 8.30 17.15 6.42
N GLY A 103 6.98 16.97 6.43
CA GLY A 103 6.12 17.77 7.30
C GLY A 103 6.34 17.40 8.78
N ASN A 104 7.15 18.20 9.47
CA ASN A 104 7.37 18.25 10.92
C ASN A 104 7.30 16.91 11.68
N THR A 105 8.44 16.23 11.77
CA THR A 105 8.69 15.11 12.68
C THR A 105 8.68 15.48 14.17
N ASN A 106 8.50 16.76 14.52
CA ASN A 106 8.59 17.29 15.88
C ASN A 106 7.23 17.57 16.54
N LEU A 107 6.16 16.89 16.09
CA LEU A 107 4.81 17.04 16.66
C LEU A 107 4.54 15.99 17.76
N ASP A 108 5.52 15.63 18.57
CA ASP A 108 5.38 14.60 19.63
C ASP A 108 4.76 15.22 20.89
N ASP A 109 3.43 15.25 20.94
CA ASP A 109 2.67 15.38 22.20
C ASP A 109 2.39 13.96 22.73
N GLU A 110 3.14 13.56 23.77
CA GLU A 110 3.06 12.23 24.37
C GLU A 110 1.71 11.96 25.07
N GLU A 111 1.11 12.99 25.68
CA GLU A 111 -0.15 12.85 26.40
C GLU A 111 -1.32 12.65 25.43
N TYR A 112 -1.36 13.44 24.35
CA TYR A 112 -2.34 13.27 23.28
C TYR A 112 -2.20 11.91 22.57
N SER A 113 -0.97 11.43 22.38
CA SER A 113 -0.71 10.14 21.72
C SER A 113 -1.23 8.94 22.54
N THR A 114 -1.05 8.98 23.87
CA THR A 114 -1.47 7.91 24.78
C THR A 114 -3.00 7.77 24.79
N ASN A 115 -3.70 8.89 24.89
CA ASN A 115 -5.17 8.93 24.90
C ASN A 115 -5.78 8.37 23.61
N ILE A 116 -5.11 8.53 22.46
CA ILE A 116 -5.57 7.99 21.18
C ILE A 116 -5.36 6.48 21.08
N ASP A 117 -4.28 5.96 21.64
CA ASP A 117 -3.98 4.53 21.58
C ASP A 117 -4.95 3.72 22.44
N ASP A 118 -5.42 4.26 23.56
CA ASP A 118 -6.39 3.61 24.46
C ASP A 118 -7.82 3.60 23.93
N ILE A 119 -8.10 4.27 22.80
CA ILE A 119 -9.41 4.22 22.15
C ILE A 119 -9.74 2.77 21.80
N SER A 120 -10.86 2.29 22.34
CA SER A 120 -11.37 0.97 22.05
C SER A 120 -11.95 0.93 20.64
N GLN A 121 -11.38 0.10 19.78
CA GLN A 121 -11.86 -0.15 18.43
C GLN A 121 -12.27 -1.62 18.28
N ALA A 122 -13.48 -1.83 17.76
CA ALA A 122 -13.87 -3.14 17.26
C ALA A 122 -13.34 -3.33 15.84
N LEU A 123 -13.00 -4.57 15.49
CA LEU A 123 -12.70 -4.93 14.11
C LEU A 123 -13.88 -4.62 13.19
N TYR A 124 -13.61 -4.46 11.89
CA TYR A 124 -14.67 -4.39 10.89
C TYR A 124 -15.56 -5.63 11.02
N ARG A 125 -16.86 -5.46 10.79
CA ARG A 125 -17.84 -6.55 10.84
C ARG A 125 -18.68 -6.50 9.59
N ILE A 126 -19.17 -7.64 9.19
CA ILE A 126 -20.25 -7.76 8.22
C ILE A 126 -21.48 -8.25 8.99
N PRO A 127 -22.71 -7.82 8.64
CA PRO A 127 -23.94 -8.28 9.29
C PRO A 127 -24.08 -9.80 9.42
N LYS A 128 -23.38 -10.57 8.58
CA LYS A 128 -23.35 -12.04 8.57
C LYS A 128 -22.44 -12.67 9.61
N ASP A 129 -21.58 -11.90 10.29
CA ASP A 129 -20.57 -12.47 11.18
C ASP A 129 -21.17 -13.17 12.40
N ASN A 130 -22.46 -12.99 12.74
CA ASN A 130 -23.18 -13.71 13.81
C ASN A 130 -22.44 -13.75 15.18
N ILE A 131 -21.56 -12.77 15.43
CA ILE A 131 -20.83 -12.66 16.69
C ILE A 131 -21.63 -11.78 17.66
N THR A 132 -22.13 -12.39 18.72
CA THR A 132 -22.93 -11.74 19.79
C THR A 132 -22.09 -10.99 20.83
N LYS A 133 -20.75 -11.15 20.86
CA LYS A 133 -19.84 -10.44 21.77
C LYS A 133 -18.93 -9.44 21.04
N MET A 134 -18.77 -8.27 21.62
CA MET A 134 -17.91 -7.23 21.05
C MET A 134 -16.51 -7.32 21.66
N ASP A 135 -15.57 -7.85 20.88
CA ASP A 135 -14.16 -7.90 21.26
C ASP A 135 -13.54 -6.53 20.95
N TRP A 136 -13.40 -5.73 22.00
CA TRP A 136 -12.78 -4.42 21.94
C TRP A 136 -11.27 -4.54 22.05
N HIS A 137 -10.56 -3.89 21.14
CA HIS A 137 -9.11 -3.86 21.10
C HIS A 137 -8.64 -2.41 21.24
N SER A 138 -7.51 -2.21 21.90
CA SER A 138 -6.84 -0.91 21.89
C SER A 138 -6.41 -0.60 20.45
N ALA A 139 -6.79 0.57 19.95
CA ALA A 139 -6.67 0.90 18.54
C ALA A 139 -5.21 1.14 18.13
N HIS A 140 -4.31 1.48 19.06
CA HIS A 140 -2.89 1.73 18.79
C HIS A 140 -2.61 2.69 17.60
N ILE A 141 -3.52 3.62 17.35
CA ILE A 141 -3.52 4.49 16.17
C ILE A 141 -2.30 5.43 16.17
N ALA A 142 -1.95 6.01 17.31
CA ALA A 142 -0.83 6.93 17.42
C ALA A 142 0.50 6.19 17.25
N ILE A 143 0.68 5.04 17.92
CA ILE A 143 1.86 4.17 17.71
C ILE A 143 2.00 3.78 16.24
N VAL A 144 0.93 3.29 15.60
CA VAL A 144 0.98 2.84 14.21
C VAL A 144 1.28 3.99 13.27
N ASN A 145 0.68 5.17 13.47
CA ASN A 145 0.95 6.34 12.65
C ASN A 145 2.41 6.81 12.80
N LYS A 146 2.95 6.82 14.03
CA LYS A 146 4.36 7.15 14.29
C LYS A 146 5.30 6.19 13.58
N GLU A 147 5.05 4.89 13.67
CA GLU A 147 5.87 3.88 13.00
C GLU A 147 5.69 3.89 11.48
N LYS A 148 4.48 4.19 10.99
CA LYS A 148 4.22 4.40 9.56
C LYS A 148 4.99 5.60 9.01
N ALA A 149 5.05 6.71 9.74
CA ALA A 149 5.81 7.89 9.31
C ALA A 149 7.31 7.57 9.19
N LYS A 150 7.88 6.85 10.17
CA LYS A 150 9.27 6.37 10.11
C LYS A 150 9.50 5.46 8.90
N LEU A 151 8.60 4.50 8.66
CA LEU A 151 8.69 3.60 7.52
C LEU A 151 8.61 4.36 6.19
N LEU A 152 7.66 5.29 6.07
CA LEU A 152 7.49 6.12 4.87
C LEU A 152 8.72 6.98 4.58
N SER A 153 9.45 7.42 5.60
CA SER A 153 10.75 8.08 5.40
C SER A 153 11.75 7.14 4.69
N ILE A 154 11.81 5.86 5.06
CA ILE A 154 12.70 4.88 4.40
C ILE A 154 12.19 4.57 2.99
N VAL A 155 10.87 4.45 2.80
CA VAL A 155 10.25 4.26 1.48
C VAL A 155 10.60 5.42 0.55
N ARG A 156 10.57 6.67 1.04
CA ARG A 156 11.00 7.84 0.27
C ARG A 156 12.45 7.70 -0.21
N ASP A 157 13.34 7.18 0.63
CA ASP A 157 14.74 6.97 0.23
C ASP A 157 14.85 5.93 -0.89
N VAL A 158 14.00 4.88 -0.89
CA VAL A 158 13.87 3.95 -2.02
C VAL A 158 13.37 4.69 -3.27
N GLU A 159 12.36 5.55 -3.16
CA GLU A 159 11.83 6.33 -4.27
C GLU A 159 12.90 7.26 -4.88
N VAL A 160 13.60 8.02 -4.04
CA VAL A 160 14.68 8.92 -4.46
C VAL A 160 15.81 8.13 -5.11
N LEU A 161 16.20 7.00 -4.52
CA LEU A 161 17.29 6.18 -5.04
C LEU A 161 16.94 5.59 -6.40
N LEU A 162 15.78 4.93 -6.52
CA LEU A 162 15.42 4.13 -7.69
C LEU A 162 14.67 4.93 -8.78
N TYR A 163 13.77 5.83 -8.40
CA TYR A 163 12.82 6.45 -9.35
C TYR A 163 13.21 7.86 -9.79
N ASN A 164 14.25 8.48 -9.22
CA ASN A 164 14.77 9.77 -9.70
C ASN A 164 15.55 9.58 -11.03
N PRO A 165 15.02 9.99 -12.20
CA PRO A 165 15.70 9.76 -13.47
C PRO A 165 17.03 10.51 -13.60
N SER A 166 17.17 11.63 -12.87
CA SER A 166 18.37 12.48 -12.84
C SER A 166 19.25 12.21 -11.62
N GLY A 167 18.97 11.16 -10.86
CA GLY A 167 19.73 10.79 -9.67
C GLY A 167 21.12 10.24 -10.01
N PRO A 168 22.05 10.25 -9.03
CA PRO A 168 23.40 9.73 -9.23
C PRO A 168 23.40 8.23 -9.56
N SER A 169 24.57 7.71 -9.94
CA SER A 169 24.74 6.25 -10.08
C SER A 169 24.47 5.56 -8.75
N ILE A 170 23.78 4.42 -8.80
CA ILE A 170 23.35 3.64 -7.63
C ILE A 170 24.42 2.58 -7.34
N SER A 171 25.04 2.65 -6.18
CA SER A 171 26.01 1.66 -5.72
C SER A 171 25.35 0.55 -4.87
N ALA A 172 26.06 -0.57 -4.69
CA ALA A 172 25.65 -1.62 -3.76
C ALA A 172 25.51 -1.09 -2.33
N ARG A 173 26.42 -0.19 -1.93
CA ARG A 173 26.41 0.45 -0.61
C ARG A 173 25.14 1.26 -0.38
N ASP A 174 24.68 2.02 -1.36
CA ASP A 174 23.46 2.83 -1.22
C ASP A 174 22.24 1.96 -0.95
N MET A 175 22.07 0.89 -1.74
CA MET A 175 20.99 -0.07 -1.55
C MET A 175 21.06 -0.78 -0.19
N LEU A 176 22.24 -1.22 0.22
CA LEU A 176 22.46 -1.90 1.50
C LEU A 176 22.23 -0.96 2.70
N ILE A 177 22.57 0.32 2.60
CA ILE A 177 22.25 1.32 3.62
C ILE A 177 20.74 1.43 3.79
N VAL A 178 19.99 1.57 2.71
CA VAL A 178 18.51 1.64 2.78
C VAL A 178 17.94 0.33 3.33
N TYR A 179 18.44 -0.83 2.89
CA TYR A 179 18.02 -2.13 3.41
C TYR A 179 18.30 -2.28 4.90
N SER A 180 19.46 -1.84 5.39
CA SER A 180 19.80 -1.89 6.82
C SER A 180 18.84 -1.07 7.68
N ARG A 181 18.31 0.04 7.14
CA ARG A 181 17.30 0.86 7.82
C ARG A 181 15.95 0.15 7.92
N PHE A 182 15.55 -0.61 6.90
CA PHE A 182 14.38 -1.49 7.01
C PHE A 182 14.55 -2.54 8.11
N LEU A 183 15.73 -3.16 8.20
CA LEU A 183 16.03 -4.14 9.24
C LEU A 183 16.01 -3.52 10.65
N ALA A 184 16.63 -2.34 10.81
CA ALA A 184 16.61 -1.60 12.06
C ALA A 184 15.18 -1.24 12.47
N TRP A 185 14.39 -0.66 11.56
CA TRP A 185 12.99 -0.33 11.80
C TRP A 185 12.18 -1.56 12.22
N ARG A 186 12.34 -2.71 11.55
CA ARG A 186 11.62 -3.93 11.92
C ARG A 186 12.03 -4.48 13.29
N ARG A 187 13.31 -4.39 13.64
CA ARG A 187 13.84 -4.83 14.95
C ARG A 187 13.31 -3.95 16.08
N ASP A 188 13.22 -2.65 15.83
CA ASP A 188 12.85 -1.66 16.84
C ASP A 188 11.32 -1.47 16.93
N LEU A 189 10.54 -2.22 16.14
CA LEU A 189 9.09 -2.13 16.10
C LEU A 189 8.45 -2.60 17.42
N PRO A 190 7.54 -1.82 18.05
CA PRO A 190 6.91 -2.19 19.31
C PRO A 190 6.22 -3.57 19.26
N LYS A 191 6.41 -4.38 20.32
CA LYS A 191 5.87 -5.76 20.41
C LYS A 191 4.37 -5.86 20.16
N VAL A 192 3.63 -4.84 20.60
CA VAL A 192 2.18 -4.73 20.45
C VAL A 192 1.70 -4.72 18.99
N ILE A 193 2.53 -4.22 18.06
CA ILE A 193 2.22 -4.19 16.62
C ILE A 193 3.18 -5.06 15.78
N SER A 194 4.19 -5.66 16.38
CA SER A 194 5.16 -6.52 15.67
C SER A 194 4.84 -8.01 15.73
N ASN A 195 4.03 -8.45 16.69
CA ASN A 195 3.69 -9.86 16.92
C ASN A 195 2.72 -10.41 15.87
N THR A 196 3.27 -11.14 14.91
CA THR A 196 2.54 -11.84 13.84
C THR A 196 2.51 -13.37 14.03
N SER A 197 3.22 -13.88 15.04
CA SER A 197 3.47 -15.31 15.27
C SER A 197 2.39 -16.01 16.10
N ASP A 198 1.71 -15.26 16.97
CA ASP A 198 0.68 -15.84 17.83
C ASP A 198 -0.62 -16.06 17.03
N LYS A 199 -1.11 -17.30 17.00
CA LYS A 199 -2.36 -17.67 16.33
C LYS A 199 -3.59 -17.00 16.95
N HIS A 200 -3.47 -16.49 18.18
CA HIS A 200 -4.55 -15.81 18.90
C HIS A 200 -4.49 -14.29 18.82
N THR A 201 -3.40 -13.72 18.28
CA THR A 201 -3.29 -12.26 18.13
C THR A 201 -4.00 -11.82 16.85
N GLN A 202 -5.17 -11.18 17.00
CA GLN A 202 -5.84 -10.51 15.90
C GLN A 202 -5.17 -9.16 15.64
N LEU A 203 -4.46 -9.04 14.52
CA LEU A 203 -3.86 -7.79 14.09
C LEU A 203 -4.91 -6.87 13.49
N LEU A 204 -4.91 -5.61 13.92
CA LEU A 204 -5.80 -4.59 13.38
C LEU A 204 -5.44 -4.27 11.92
N PRO A 205 -6.44 -3.87 11.09
CA PRO A 205 -6.23 -3.58 9.66
C PRO A 205 -5.14 -2.55 9.36
N HIS A 206 -5.02 -1.49 10.15
CA HIS A 206 -3.98 -0.48 9.97
C HIS A 206 -2.58 -1.03 10.31
N THR A 207 -2.46 -1.95 11.28
CA THR A 207 -1.21 -2.63 11.61
C THR A 207 -0.81 -3.59 10.49
N LEU A 208 -1.77 -4.32 9.93
CA LEU A 208 -1.53 -5.17 8.76
C LEU A 208 -1.07 -4.32 7.55
N SER A 209 -1.72 -3.18 7.31
CA SER A 209 -1.32 -2.25 6.26
C SER A 209 0.13 -1.80 6.40
N LEU A 210 0.56 -1.46 7.63
CA LEU A 210 1.94 -1.09 7.94
C LEU A 210 2.93 -2.23 7.62
N LEU A 211 2.64 -3.45 8.05
CA LEU A 211 3.52 -4.60 7.82
C LEU A 211 3.58 -4.99 6.35
N ILE A 212 2.45 -4.95 5.63
CA ILE A 212 2.40 -5.22 4.18
C ILE A 212 3.22 -4.17 3.42
N LEU A 213 3.12 -2.89 3.80
CA LEU A 213 3.93 -1.82 3.22
C LEU A 213 5.43 -2.09 3.41
N TYR A 214 5.85 -2.49 4.61
CA TYR A 214 7.24 -2.87 4.89
C TYR A 214 7.74 -3.98 3.97
N HIS A 215 6.98 -5.08 3.86
CA HIS A 215 7.38 -6.20 3.00
C HIS A 215 7.43 -5.79 1.52
N THR A 216 6.47 -4.99 1.07
CA THR A 216 6.40 -4.48 -0.30
C THR A 216 7.58 -3.57 -0.62
N ALA A 217 7.93 -2.66 0.28
CA ALA A 217 9.03 -1.71 0.07
C ALA A 217 10.40 -2.41 -0.01
N VAL A 218 10.63 -3.43 0.82
CA VAL A 218 11.85 -4.26 0.73
C VAL A 218 11.92 -4.99 -0.61
N VAL A 219 10.80 -5.57 -1.07
CA VAL A 219 10.73 -6.20 -2.38
C VAL A 219 11.01 -5.19 -3.50
N GLN A 220 10.41 -4.01 -3.46
CA GLN A 220 10.64 -2.94 -4.45
C GLN A 220 12.09 -2.45 -4.47
N LEU A 221 12.77 -2.40 -3.31
CA LEU A 221 14.18 -2.03 -3.24
C LEU A 221 15.05 -3.06 -3.97
N LEU A 222 14.84 -4.35 -3.73
CA LEU A 222 15.74 -5.42 -4.15
C LEU A 222 15.37 -6.08 -5.49
N ARG A 223 14.10 -5.97 -5.93
CA ARG A 223 13.60 -6.58 -7.18
C ARG A 223 14.44 -6.24 -8.42
N PRO A 224 14.98 -5.02 -8.61
CA PRO A 224 15.81 -4.70 -9.77
C PRO A 224 17.10 -5.53 -9.90
N LEU A 225 17.53 -6.23 -8.84
CA LEU A 225 18.71 -7.09 -8.85
C LEU A 225 18.41 -8.52 -9.33
N LEU A 226 17.14 -8.95 -9.31
CA LEU A 226 16.76 -10.32 -9.69
C LEU A 226 16.93 -10.61 -11.18
N ASP A 227 16.83 -9.58 -12.02
CA ASP A 227 16.98 -9.64 -13.48
C ASP A 227 18.19 -8.81 -13.97
N LEU A 228 19.15 -8.52 -13.09
CA LEU A 228 20.38 -7.82 -13.46
C LEU A 228 21.40 -8.80 -14.05
N GLU A 229 21.81 -8.56 -15.30
CA GLU A 229 22.82 -9.37 -15.97
C GLU A 229 24.17 -9.32 -15.22
N GLY A 230 24.78 -10.49 -15.00
CA GLY A 230 26.06 -10.61 -14.28
C GLY A 230 25.97 -10.46 -12.75
N PHE A 231 24.78 -10.27 -12.18
CA PHE A 231 24.57 -10.28 -10.74
C PHE A 231 24.24 -11.69 -10.23
N SER A 232 24.80 -12.07 -9.08
CA SER A 232 24.50 -13.35 -8.46
C SER A 232 23.16 -13.27 -7.73
N ILE A 233 22.11 -13.80 -8.36
CA ILE A 233 20.73 -13.76 -7.86
C ILE A 233 20.59 -14.36 -6.45
N SER A 234 21.41 -15.36 -6.09
CA SER A 234 21.41 -16.02 -4.77
C SER A 234 21.73 -15.08 -3.61
N LEU A 235 22.28 -13.89 -3.88
CA LEU A 235 22.55 -12.87 -2.86
C LEU A 235 21.28 -12.16 -2.37
N VAL A 236 20.19 -12.21 -3.14
CA VAL A 236 18.97 -11.42 -2.87
C VAL A 236 17.68 -12.22 -3.00
N ASP A 237 17.66 -13.32 -3.75
CA ASP A 237 16.46 -14.08 -4.07
C ASP A 237 15.69 -14.58 -2.85
N HIS A 238 16.37 -15.19 -1.88
CA HIS A 238 15.75 -15.70 -0.67
C HIS A 238 15.13 -14.57 0.16
N ILE A 239 15.78 -13.40 0.20
CA ILE A 239 15.26 -12.22 0.89
C ILE A 239 13.99 -11.73 0.19
N VAL A 240 14.06 -11.52 -1.13
CA VAL A 240 12.91 -11.04 -1.92
C VAL A 240 11.75 -12.03 -1.83
N TRP A 241 12.02 -13.32 -2.01
CA TRP A 241 11.03 -14.39 -1.89
C TRP A 241 10.38 -14.37 -0.51
N ARG A 242 11.16 -14.34 0.58
CA ARG A 242 10.64 -14.36 1.95
C ARG A 242 9.73 -13.16 2.22
N HIS A 243 10.13 -11.96 1.80
CA HIS A 243 9.31 -10.76 1.98
C HIS A 243 8.04 -10.81 1.12
N ALA A 244 8.13 -11.28 -0.13
CA ALA A 244 6.99 -11.44 -1.01
C ALA A 244 5.96 -12.45 -0.46
N GLN A 245 6.43 -13.63 -0.05
CA GLN A 245 5.61 -14.66 0.60
C GLN A 245 4.94 -14.13 1.86
N TYR A 246 5.69 -13.43 2.72
CA TYR A 246 5.14 -12.97 3.99
C TYR A 246 4.11 -11.85 3.82
N GLY A 247 4.32 -10.92 2.89
CA GLY A 247 3.33 -9.90 2.55
C GLY A 247 2.01 -10.51 2.08
N LEU A 248 2.06 -11.50 1.17
CA LEU A 248 0.87 -12.22 0.70
C LEU A 248 0.25 -13.10 1.80
N PHE A 249 1.07 -13.69 2.67
CA PHE A 249 0.58 -14.44 3.82
C PHE A 249 -0.23 -13.56 4.79
N LEU A 250 0.23 -12.34 5.08
CA LEU A 250 -0.52 -11.40 5.95
C LEU A 250 -1.90 -11.08 5.35
N LEU A 251 -1.96 -10.89 4.03
CA LEU A 251 -3.22 -10.69 3.30
C LEU A 251 -4.10 -11.93 3.35
N HIS A 252 -3.57 -13.11 3.04
CA HIS A 252 -4.35 -14.33 3.02
C HIS A 252 -4.86 -14.72 4.42
N LYS A 253 -3.98 -14.71 5.43
CA LYS A 253 -4.32 -15.18 6.77
C LYS A 253 -5.22 -14.22 7.54
N HIS A 254 -5.04 -12.91 7.40
CA HIS A 254 -5.74 -11.94 8.23
C HIS A 254 -6.83 -11.14 7.50
N TYR A 255 -6.70 -10.90 6.18
CA TYR A 255 -7.74 -10.21 5.41
C TYR A 255 -8.77 -11.17 4.82
N HIS A 256 -8.34 -12.30 4.24
CA HIS A 256 -9.27 -13.19 3.55
C HIS A 256 -10.21 -13.93 4.50
N SER A 257 -9.74 -14.29 5.70
CA SER A 257 -10.54 -15.02 6.69
C SER A 257 -11.63 -14.19 7.36
N LEU A 258 -11.54 -12.85 7.28
CA LEU A 258 -12.45 -11.92 7.98
C LEU A 258 -13.24 -11.02 7.00
N GLU A 259 -13.23 -11.37 5.71
CA GLU A 259 -13.88 -10.60 4.63
C GLU A 259 -13.45 -9.11 4.52
N PHE A 260 -12.40 -8.68 5.25
CA PHE A 260 -11.84 -7.33 5.20
C PHE A 260 -11.26 -6.95 3.84
N CYS A 261 -11.05 -7.91 2.95
CA CYS A 261 -10.65 -7.66 1.57
C CYS A 261 -11.55 -6.63 0.87
N GLN A 262 -12.81 -6.50 1.29
CA GLN A 262 -13.74 -5.50 0.76
C GLN A 262 -13.33 -4.04 1.05
N TYR A 263 -12.46 -3.81 2.05
CA TYR A 263 -12.07 -2.49 2.55
C TYR A 263 -10.58 -2.17 2.34
N LEU A 264 -9.92 -2.84 1.39
CA LEU A 264 -8.51 -2.59 1.11
C LEU A 264 -8.28 -1.17 0.59
N SER A 265 -7.25 -0.51 1.10
CA SER A 265 -6.79 0.76 0.53
C SER A 265 -6.15 0.53 -0.85
N VAL A 266 -6.17 1.55 -1.71
CA VAL A 266 -5.53 1.51 -3.03
C VAL A 266 -4.04 1.13 -2.94
N THR A 267 -3.33 1.65 -1.93
CA THR A 267 -1.92 1.29 -1.67
C THR A 267 -1.73 -0.19 -1.38
N GLN A 268 -2.65 -0.83 -0.64
CA GLN A 268 -2.59 -2.27 -0.40
C GLN A 268 -2.90 -3.08 -1.64
N MET A 269 -3.78 -2.59 -2.52
CA MET A 269 -4.03 -3.23 -3.80
C MET A 269 -2.78 -3.17 -4.70
N PHE A 270 -2.05 -2.05 -4.72
CA PHE A 270 -0.74 -1.98 -5.37
C PHE A 270 0.26 -2.96 -4.76
N ALA A 271 0.30 -3.08 -3.43
CA ALA A 271 1.15 -4.07 -2.76
C ALA A 271 0.83 -5.50 -3.23
N ILE A 272 -0.45 -5.86 -3.33
CA ILE A 272 -0.88 -7.16 -3.89
C ILE A 272 -0.31 -7.35 -5.29
N LEU A 273 -0.48 -6.36 -6.18
CA LEU A 273 0.04 -6.45 -7.55
C LEU A 273 1.55 -6.69 -7.59
N HIS A 274 2.33 -5.90 -6.84
CA HIS A 274 3.79 -6.00 -6.82
C HIS A 274 4.30 -7.32 -6.23
N LEU A 275 3.73 -7.76 -5.10
CA LEU A 275 4.15 -8.99 -4.43
C LEU A 275 3.79 -10.21 -5.30
N THR A 276 2.59 -10.23 -5.88
CA THR A 276 2.15 -11.31 -6.78
C THR A 276 2.97 -11.36 -8.06
N ASP A 277 3.26 -10.21 -8.68
CA ASP A 277 4.11 -10.12 -9.89
C ASP A 277 5.51 -10.72 -9.64
N VAL A 278 6.11 -10.43 -8.49
CA VAL A 278 7.43 -10.97 -8.12
C VAL A 278 7.40 -12.47 -7.93
N ILE A 279 6.40 -13.01 -7.22
CA ILE A 279 6.25 -14.47 -7.04
C ILE A 279 6.01 -15.14 -8.39
N ALA A 280 5.07 -14.64 -9.19
CA ALA A 280 4.75 -15.23 -10.49
C ALA A 280 5.93 -15.22 -11.46
N ARG A 281 6.74 -14.15 -11.48
CA ARG A 281 7.86 -14.01 -12.41
C ARG A 281 9.10 -14.80 -11.99
N PHE A 282 9.49 -14.71 -10.73
CA PHE A 282 10.79 -15.20 -10.27
C PHE A 282 10.70 -16.49 -9.45
N PHE A 283 9.53 -16.80 -8.90
CA PHE A 283 9.32 -17.96 -8.03
C PHE A 283 8.07 -18.76 -8.45
N PRO A 284 7.93 -19.14 -9.74
CA PRO A 284 6.69 -19.69 -10.28
C PRO A 284 6.32 -21.07 -9.72
N ASN A 285 7.31 -21.88 -9.32
CA ASN A 285 7.13 -23.29 -8.96
C ASN A 285 7.68 -23.58 -7.54
N VAL A 286 6.97 -23.11 -6.52
CA VAL A 286 7.31 -23.37 -5.11
C VAL A 286 6.47 -24.54 -4.60
N SER A 287 7.10 -25.53 -3.96
CA SER A 287 6.33 -26.61 -3.32
C SER A 287 5.45 -26.04 -2.20
N GLY A 288 4.16 -26.41 -2.17
CA GLY A 288 3.16 -25.81 -1.26
C GLY A 288 3.49 -25.85 0.25
N ASN A 289 4.44 -26.68 0.68
CA ASN A 289 4.94 -26.70 2.06
C ASN A 289 5.88 -25.52 2.41
N HIS A 290 6.38 -24.79 1.41
CA HIS A 290 7.37 -23.73 1.60
C HIS A 290 6.84 -22.33 1.27
N GLY A 291 5.70 -22.22 0.58
CA GLY A 291 5.08 -20.95 0.22
C GLY A 291 4.02 -21.13 -0.84
N ILE A 292 3.37 -20.03 -1.24
CA ILE A 292 2.47 -20.03 -2.40
C ILE A 292 3.27 -19.89 -3.69
N ASP A 293 2.90 -20.65 -4.71
CA ASP A 293 3.53 -20.59 -6.03
C ASP A 293 2.94 -19.45 -6.89
N GLY A 294 3.48 -19.26 -8.09
CA GLY A 294 3.06 -18.21 -9.03
C GLY A 294 1.56 -18.23 -9.35
N PRO A 295 1.04 -19.34 -9.88
CA PRO A 295 -0.39 -19.49 -10.16
C PRO A 295 -1.28 -19.25 -8.94
N THR A 296 -0.92 -19.78 -7.76
CA THR A 296 -1.69 -19.60 -6.52
C THR A 296 -1.66 -18.14 -6.07
N ALA A 297 -0.52 -17.46 -6.18
CA ALA A 297 -0.40 -16.03 -5.87
C ALA A 297 -1.30 -15.17 -6.78
N VAL A 298 -1.37 -15.49 -8.08
CA VAL A 298 -2.28 -14.83 -9.03
C VAL A 298 -3.74 -15.10 -8.68
N GLN A 299 -4.07 -16.37 -8.36
CA GLN A 299 -5.41 -16.75 -7.95
C GLN A 299 -5.87 -15.99 -6.71
N LEU A 300 -4.99 -15.89 -5.71
CA LEU A 300 -5.22 -15.15 -4.47
C LEU A 300 -5.46 -13.66 -4.75
N ALA A 301 -4.60 -13.03 -5.56
CA ALA A 301 -4.75 -11.63 -5.93
C ALA A 301 -6.10 -11.35 -6.60
N ILE A 302 -6.49 -12.15 -7.60
CA ILE A 302 -7.77 -11.99 -8.29
C ILE A 302 -8.94 -12.13 -7.31
N LYS A 303 -8.93 -13.16 -6.44
CA LYS A 303 -9.98 -13.36 -5.43
C LYS A 303 -10.10 -12.17 -4.47
N ILE A 304 -8.98 -11.63 -4.00
CA ILE A 304 -8.97 -10.50 -3.06
C ILE A 304 -9.49 -9.24 -3.76
N LEU A 305 -8.96 -8.90 -4.93
CA LEU A 305 -9.35 -7.70 -5.67
C LEU A 305 -10.82 -7.76 -6.13
N ALA A 306 -11.32 -8.95 -6.49
CA ALA A 306 -12.72 -9.15 -6.86
C ALA A 306 -13.66 -8.80 -5.70
N LYS A 307 -13.28 -9.12 -4.46
CA LYS A 307 -14.04 -8.71 -3.26
C LYS A 307 -13.98 -7.20 -3.03
N SER A 308 -12.84 -6.55 -3.29
CA SER A 308 -12.69 -5.09 -3.12
C SER A 308 -13.44 -4.28 -4.18
N ARG A 309 -13.62 -4.84 -5.39
CA ARG A 309 -14.17 -4.15 -6.56
C ARG A 309 -15.51 -3.47 -6.30
N PHE A 310 -16.38 -4.09 -5.50
CA PHE A 310 -17.70 -3.54 -5.21
C PHE A 310 -17.62 -2.15 -4.57
N ASN A 311 -16.68 -1.95 -3.66
CA ASN A 311 -16.48 -0.68 -2.96
C ASN A 311 -15.47 0.23 -3.67
N PHE A 312 -14.53 -0.35 -4.43
CA PHE A 312 -13.42 0.35 -5.05
C PHE A 312 -13.27 -0.06 -6.52
N PRO A 313 -13.84 0.72 -7.46
CA PRO A 313 -13.80 0.41 -8.88
C PRO A 313 -12.39 0.16 -9.45
N ILE A 314 -11.36 0.83 -8.93
CA ILE A 314 -9.96 0.63 -9.34
C ILE A 314 -9.48 -0.82 -9.23
N ALA A 315 -10.06 -1.62 -8.32
CA ALA A 315 -9.71 -3.03 -8.21
C ALA A 315 -10.02 -3.81 -9.50
N GLY A 316 -11.03 -3.38 -10.28
CA GLY A 316 -11.33 -3.92 -11.60
C GLY A 316 -10.16 -3.74 -12.58
N THR A 317 -9.61 -2.52 -12.64
CA THR A 317 -8.42 -2.20 -13.45
C THR A 317 -7.24 -3.08 -13.03
N PHE A 318 -7.03 -3.26 -11.73
CA PHE A 318 -5.94 -4.07 -11.18
C PHE A 318 -6.10 -5.57 -11.47
N ILE A 319 -7.32 -6.11 -11.48
CA ILE A 319 -7.61 -7.49 -11.92
C ILE A 319 -7.20 -7.67 -13.39
N GLU A 320 -7.49 -6.70 -14.26
CA GLU A 320 -7.08 -6.77 -15.67
C GLU A 320 -5.56 -6.69 -15.83
N LEU A 321 -4.89 -5.80 -15.08
CA LEU A 321 -3.43 -5.66 -15.13
C LEU A 321 -2.72 -6.95 -14.69
N ILE A 322 -3.11 -7.54 -13.55
CA ILE A 322 -2.47 -8.78 -13.08
C ILE A 322 -2.76 -9.96 -14.01
N TYR A 323 -3.94 -10.01 -14.62
CA TYR A 323 -4.28 -11.05 -15.60
C TYR A 323 -3.42 -10.94 -16.87
N LYS A 324 -3.23 -9.72 -17.40
CA LYS A 324 -2.32 -9.48 -18.53
C LYS A 324 -0.91 -9.94 -18.19
N THR A 325 -0.39 -9.54 -17.04
CA THR A 325 0.94 -9.96 -16.56
C THR A 325 1.04 -11.48 -16.40
N ALA A 326 0.02 -12.13 -15.81
CA ALA A 326 0.02 -13.58 -15.64
C ALA A 326 0.04 -14.32 -16.98
N LYS A 327 -0.69 -13.82 -17.99
CA LYS A 327 -0.69 -14.39 -19.34
C LYS A 327 0.66 -14.31 -20.03
N ASP A 328 1.41 -13.24 -19.79
CA ASP A 328 2.74 -13.03 -20.37
C ASP A 328 3.81 -13.90 -19.70
N ILE A 329 3.63 -14.24 -18.42
CA ILE A 329 4.64 -14.93 -17.61
C ILE A 329 4.36 -16.43 -17.45
N ILE A 330 3.09 -16.83 -17.32
CA ILE A 330 2.67 -18.20 -17.05
C ILE A 330 2.18 -18.83 -18.35
N THR A 331 2.98 -19.75 -18.91
CA THR A 331 2.65 -20.44 -20.17
C THR A 331 2.69 -21.96 -19.98
N PRO A 332 1.56 -22.68 -20.17
CA PRO A 332 0.21 -22.18 -20.44
C PRO A 332 -0.46 -21.61 -19.18
N LEU A 333 -1.34 -20.61 -19.34
CA LEU A 333 -2.16 -20.11 -18.24
C LEU A 333 -3.19 -21.20 -17.83
N PRO A 334 -3.26 -21.59 -16.55
CA PRO A 334 -4.24 -22.56 -16.07
C PRO A 334 -5.70 -22.17 -16.38
N ASN A 335 -6.51 -23.15 -16.80
CA ASN A 335 -7.91 -22.93 -17.21
C ASN A 335 -8.79 -22.38 -16.07
N ASP A 336 -8.53 -22.82 -14.84
CA ASP A 336 -9.21 -22.36 -13.64
C ASP A 336 -8.92 -20.89 -13.32
N LEU A 337 -7.69 -20.43 -13.59
CA LEU A 337 -7.33 -19.02 -13.49
C LEU A 337 -8.04 -18.18 -14.57
N GLU A 338 -8.12 -18.69 -15.79
CA GLU A 338 -8.82 -18.01 -16.87
C GLU A 338 -10.33 -17.88 -16.57
N GLU A 339 -10.94 -18.95 -16.05
CA GLU A 339 -12.34 -18.94 -15.63
C GLU A 339 -12.58 -17.99 -14.46
N LEU A 340 -11.71 -18.02 -13.44
CA LEU A 340 -11.78 -17.11 -12.30
C LEU A 340 -11.75 -15.65 -12.75
N PHE A 341 -10.88 -15.31 -13.69
CA PHE A 341 -10.81 -13.97 -14.26
C PHE A 341 -12.14 -13.56 -14.93
N ARG A 342 -12.71 -14.43 -15.78
CA ARG A 342 -13.99 -14.16 -16.45
C ARG A 342 -15.11 -13.91 -15.44
N ARG A 343 -15.18 -14.70 -14.36
CA ARG A 343 -16.17 -14.55 -13.29
C ARG A 343 -15.97 -13.28 -12.46
N SER A 344 -14.72 -12.90 -12.21
CA SER A 344 -14.36 -11.72 -11.41
C SER A 344 -14.54 -10.40 -12.17
N HIS A 345 -14.77 -10.47 -13.48
CA HIS A 345 -14.94 -9.31 -14.35
C HIS A 345 -16.05 -9.51 -15.41
N PRO A 346 -17.32 -9.68 -14.99
CA PRO A 346 -18.40 -10.18 -15.86
C PRO A 346 -18.76 -9.26 -17.04
N ASN A 347 -18.43 -7.96 -16.97
CA ASN A 347 -18.67 -6.99 -18.05
C ASN A 347 -17.35 -6.49 -18.63
N ARG A 348 -16.82 -7.23 -19.61
CA ARG A 348 -15.50 -7.00 -20.23
C ARG A 348 -15.50 -5.75 -21.14
N SER A 349 -15.58 -4.55 -20.58
CA SER A 349 -15.00 -3.38 -21.28
C SER A 349 -13.49 -3.51 -21.13
N LYS A 350 -12.77 -3.72 -22.24
CA LYS A 350 -11.30 -3.68 -22.19
C LYS A 350 -10.88 -2.34 -21.59
N PHE A 351 -10.13 -2.34 -20.49
CA PHE A 351 -9.55 -1.10 -19.98
C PHE A 351 -8.59 -0.53 -21.02
N LEU A 352 -8.75 0.76 -21.28
CA LEU A 352 -7.92 1.50 -22.21
C LEU A 352 -6.58 1.85 -21.55
N LEU A 353 -5.65 2.32 -22.37
CA LEU A 353 -4.38 2.83 -21.88
C LEU A 353 -4.59 3.96 -20.86
N ASP A 354 -5.56 4.84 -21.13
CA ASP A 354 -5.89 5.97 -20.27
C ASP A 354 -6.35 5.52 -18.88
N ASP A 355 -7.15 4.44 -18.78
CA ASP A 355 -7.57 3.89 -17.49
C ASP A 355 -6.37 3.38 -16.67
N THR A 356 -5.36 2.82 -17.36
CA THR A 356 -4.13 2.36 -16.71
C THR A 356 -3.29 3.55 -16.26
N ILE A 357 -3.16 4.58 -17.10
CA ILE A 357 -2.45 5.82 -16.77
C ILE A 357 -3.13 6.53 -15.60
N ASP A 358 -4.45 6.61 -15.59
CA ASP A 358 -5.19 7.24 -14.51
C ASP A 358 -5.04 6.45 -13.21
N ALA A 359 -5.13 5.11 -13.25
CA ALA A 359 -5.00 4.28 -12.05
C ALA A 359 -3.57 4.23 -11.50
N CYS A 360 -2.56 4.12 -12.38
CA CYS A 360 -1.17 3.89 -12.00
C CYS A 360 -0.27 5.12 -12.12
N THR A 361 -0.78 6.25 -12.63
CA THR A 361 0.01 7.42 -13.08
C THR A 361 1.04 7.09 -14.17
N ARG A 362 0.93 5.89 -14.77
CA ARG A 362 1.92 5.25 -15.66
C ARG A 362 1.22 4.22 -16.55
N THR A 363 1.88 3.79 -17.61
CA THR A 363 1.35 2.77 -18.54
C THR A 363 1.33 1.35 -17.98
N THR A 364 1.87 1.14 -16.77
CA THR A 364 1.90 -0.15 -16.06
C THR A 364 2.08 0.10 -14.57
N TYR A 365 1.65 -0.85 -13.74
CA TYR A 365 1.97 -0.88 -12.31
C TYR A 365 3.39 -1.39 -12.02
N THR A 366 4.03 -2.06 -12.99
CA THR A 366 5.34 -2.68 -12.77
C THR A 366 6.45 -1.64 -12.61
N GLN A 367 7.45 -1.99 -11.80
CA GLN A 367 8.62 -1.14 -11.58
C GLN A 367 9.41 -0.95 -12.89
N PRO A 368 9.93 0.26 -13.20
CA PRO A 368 10.68 0.54 -14.42
C PRO A 368 12.12 0.04 -14.32
N VAL A 369 12.29 -1.27 -14.13
CA VAL A 369 13.57 -1.87 -13.73
C VAL A 369 14.69 -1.60 -14.72
N HIS A 370 14.41 -1.65 -16.01
CA HIS A 370 15.40 -1.31 -17.03
C HIS A 370 15.97 0.12 -16.87
N ASN A 371 15.12 1.09 -16.51
CA ASN A 371 15.58 2.47 -16.28
C ASN A 371 16.38 2.59 -14.98
N ILE A 372 16.04 1.80 -13.97
CA ILE A 372 16.76 1.73 -12.69
C ILE A 372 18.15 1.11 -12.90
N GLN A 373 18.22 -0.04 -13.57
CA GLN A 373 19.45 -0.78 -13.82
C GLN A 373 20.47 0.02 -14.64
N ARG A 374 20.02 0.87 -15.58
CA ARG A 374 20.90 1.79 -16.32
C ARG A 374 21.68 2.75 -15.42
N ARG A 375 21.20 3.02 -14.20
CA ARG A 375 21.90 3.87 -13.22
C ARG A 375 22.80 3.09 -12.28
N PHE A 376 22.76 1.75 -12.31
CA PHE A 376 23.62 0.94 -11.45
C PHE A 376 25.09 1.17 -11.77
N SER A 377 25.91 1.25 -10.71
CA SER A 377 27.36 1.29 -10.87
C SER A 377 27.82 0.02 -11.60
N PRO A 378 28.77 0.10 -12.55
CA PRO A 378 29.34 -1.09 -13.19
C PRO A 378 29.94 -2.10 -12.18
N THR A 379 30.34 -1.62 -11.00
CA THR A 379 30.93 -2.42 -9.92
C THR A 379 29.91 -3.00 -8.95
N ILE A 380 28.60 -2.78 -9.16
CA ILE A 380 27.56 -3.13 -8.17
C ILE A 380 27.63 -4.62 -7.77
N SER A 381 27.89 -5.53 -8.72
CA SER A 381 27.96 -6.97 -8.45
C SER A 381 29.19 -7.33 -7.58
N SER A 382 30.37 -6.81 -7.94
CA SER A 382 31.60 -7.05 -7.17
C SER A 382 31.57 -6.40 -5.79
N ASP A 383 31.05 -5.17 -5.71
CA ASP A 383 30.94 -4.42 -4.46
C ASP A 383 29.95 -5.09 -3.51
N TRP A 384 28.83 -5.60 -4.02
CA TRP A 384 27.86 -6.34 -3.22
C TRP A 384 28.48 -7.59 -2.60
N ALA A 385 29.18 -8.40 -3.41
CA ALA A 385 29.86 -9.60 -2.92
C ALA A 385 30.95 -9.27 -1.87
N ALA A 386 31.72 -8.20 -2.10
CA ALA A 386 32.76 -7.75 -1.17
C ALA A 386 32.17 -7.25 0.16
N ILE A 387 31.04 -6.53 0.12
CA ILE A 387 30.38 -6.04 1.32
C ILE A 387 29.72 -7.20 2.09
N CYS A 388 29.01 -8.10 1.40
CA CYS A 388 28.35 -9.24 2.05
C CYS A 388 29.31 -10.26 2.65
N THR A 389 30.57 -10.31 2.21
CA THR A 389 31.61 -11.15 2.83
C THR A 389 32.25 -10.50 4.06
N ALA A 390 32.05 -9.20 4.25
CA ALA A 390 32.54 -8.46 5.41
C ALA A 390 31.53 -8.39 6.57
N PHE A 391 30.30 -8.86 6.36
CA PHE A 391 29.23 -9.01 7.36
C PHE A 391 28.96 -10.49 7.61
#